data_AF-A0A9D3UFY5-F1
#
_entry.id   AF-A0A9D3UFY5-F1
#
_cell.length_a   1.000
_cell.length_b   1.000
_cell.length_c   1.000
_cell.angle_alpha   90.00
_cell.angle_beta   90.00
_cell.angle_gamma   90.00
#
_symmetry.space_group_name_H-M   'P 1'
#
loop_
_entity.id
_entity.type
_entity.pdbx_description
1 polymer ?
#
loop_
_entity_poly.entity_id
_entity_poly.type
_entity_poly.pdbx_seq_one_letter_code
_entity_poly.pdbx_strand_id
1 'polypeptide(L)'
;MASILEPSKDVMLDTAGPELQVVNKSEQAISLKEDATVVLTSDEGLEAFSKLLPINFDGLPKAVKKGDTIFIGQYLFTGSETTSAWLPR
;
A
#
# COMPACT_ATOMS: atom_id res chain seq x y z
N MET A 1 14.12 -49.07 -19.24
CA MET A 1 13.78 -47.79 -19.91
C MET A 1 12.99 -46.98 -18.92
N ALA A 2 13.53 -45.87 -18.42
CA ALA A 2 12.81 -44.97 -17.50
C ALA A 2 11.99 -43.98 -18.35
N SER A 3 10.68 -43.94 -18.12
CA SER A 3 9.78 -42.94 -18.72
C SER A 3 10.09 -41.58 -18.09
N ILE A 4 10.46 -40.60 -18.91
CA ILE A 4 10.58 -39.21 -18.47
C ILE A 4 9.16 -38.65 -18.43
N LEU A 5 8.65 -38.32 -17.24
CA LEU A 5 7.43 -37.53 -17.09
C LEU A 5 7.75 -36.09 -17.48
N GLU A 6 7.11 -35.59 -18.53
CA GLU A 6 7.19 -34.17 -18.89
C GLU A 6 6.41 -33.34 -17.85
N PRO A 7 6.97 -32.25 -17.30
CA PRO A 7 6.25 -31.40 -16.35
C PRO A 7 5.07 -30.72 -17.05
N SER A 8 3.85 -30.91 -16.53
CA SER A 8 2.68 -30.14 -16.96
C SER A 8 2.89 -28.68 -16.61
N LYS A 9 2.95 -27.80 -17.62
CA LYS A 9 2.96 -26.35 -17.41
C LYS A 9 1.57 -25.88 -17.04
N ASP A 10 1.34 -25.71 -15.75
CA ASP A 10 0.15 -25.01 -15.25
C ASP A 10 0.40 -23.50 -15.31
N VAL A 11 -0.58 -22.76 -15.85
CA VAL A 11 -0.56 -21.30 -15.92
C VAL A 11 -1.34 -20.77 -14.72
N MET A 12 -0.66 -20.02 -13.85
CA MET A 12 -1.33 -19.25 -12.80
C MET A 12 -1.66 -17.85 -13.32
N LEU A 13 -2.92 -17.45 -13.18
CA LEU A 13 -3.36 -16.08 -13.41
C LEU A 13 -3.42 -15.38 -12.06
N ASP A 14 -2.50 -14.43 -11.86
CA ASP A 14 -2.49 -13.55 -10.68
C ASP A 14 -3.14 -12.22 -11.04
N THR A 15 -4.05 -11.73 -10.18
CA THR A 15 -4.77 -10.47 -10.39
C THR A 15 -4.52 -9.56 -9.20
N ALA A 16 -4.25 -8.27 -9.46
CA ALA A 16 -3.95 -7.30 -8.42
C ALA A 16 -5.07 -7.09 -7.38
N GLY A 17 -6.32 -7.48 -7.68
CA GLY A 17 -7.45 -7.25 -6.77
C GLY A 17 -7.71 -5.77 -6.48
N PRO A 18 -8.72 -5.45 -5.64
CA PRO A 18 -8.95 -4.10 -5.16
C PRO A 18 -7.95 -3.72 -4.05
N GLU A 19 -7.25 -2.60 -4.21
CA GLU A 19 -6.25 -2.12 -3.25
C GLU A 19 -6.47 -0.64 -2.89
N LEU A 20 -6.36 -0.32 -1.59
CA LEU A 20 -6.28 1.05 -1.09
C LEU A 20 -4.81 1.51 -1.14
N GLN A 21 -4.52 2.51 -1.95
CA GLN A 21 -3.15 3.00 -2.16
C GLN A 21 -3.04 4.50 -1.90
N VAL A 22 -1.87 4.91 -1.39
CA VAL A 22 -1.46 6.32 -1.38
C VAL A 22 -0.96 6.69 -2.78
N VAL A 23 -1.53 7.72 -3.37
CA VAL A 23 -1.17 8.20 -4.70
C VAL A 23 -0.01 9.19 -4.60
N ASN A 24 1.22 8.67 -4.71
CA ASN A 24 2.45 9.47 -4.73
C ASN A 24 3.02 9.59 -6.15
N LYS A 25 2.53 10.58 -6.90
CA LYS A 25 2.97 10.84 -8.29
C LYS A 25 4.43 11.28 -8.42
N SER A 26 5.01 11.84 -7.35
CA SER A 26 6.39 12.31 -7.35
C SER A 26 7.40 11.17 -7.26
N GLU A 27 6.96 9.99 -6.81
CA GLU A 27 7.79 8.82 -6.47
C GLU A 27 8.87 9.10 -5.40
N GLN A 28 8.91 10.30 -4.82
CA GLN A 28 9.86 10.65 -3.78
C GLN A 28 9.44 10.03 -2.44
N ALA A 29 10.42 9.58 -1.66
CA ALA A 29 10.17 9.06 -0.32
C ALA A 29 9.58 10.16 0.59
N ILE A 30 8.48 9.84 1.28
CA ILE A 30 7.82 10.76 2.21
C ILE A 30 8.12 10.29 3.63
N SER A 31 8.94 11.05 4.35
CA SER A 31 9.21 10.76 5.76
C SER A 31 8.07 11.24 6.65
N LEU A 32 7.42 10.30 7.34
CA LEU A 32 6.46 10.58 8.40
C LEU A 32 7.18 10.68 9.75
N LYS A 33 6.64 11.51 10.65
CA LYS A 33 7.16 11.67 12.00
C LYS A 33 6.14 11.16 13.00
N GLU A 34 6.62 10.61 14.11
CA GLU A 34 5.78 10.27 15.27
C GLU A 34 4.98 11.51 15.72
N ASP A 35 3.76 11.27 16.21
CA ASP A 35 2.79 12.27 16.66
C ASP A 35 2.37 13.33 15.61
N ALA A 36 2.80 13.20 14.35
CA ALA A 36 2.38 14.12 13.29
C ALA A 36 0.91 13.89 12.90
N THR A 37 0.21 14.98 12.63
CA THR A 37 -1.12 14.93 12.00
C THR A 37 -0.97 14.91 10.49
N VAL A 38 -1.59 13.90 9.86
CA VAL A 38 -1.59 13.71 8.41
C VAL A 38 -3.03 13.69 7.92
N VAL A 39 -3.30 14.36 6.81
CA VAL A 39 -4.60 14.37 6.13
C VAL A 39 -4.59 13.31 5.03
N LEU A 40 -5.54 12.38 5.06
CA LEU A 40 -5.84 11.52 3.92
C LEU A 40 -6.94 12.17 3.09
N THR A 41 -6.72 12.32 1.79
CA THR A 41 -7.68 12.96 0.88
C THR A 41 -7.92 12.09 -0.35
N SER A 42 -9.14 12.06 -0.85
CA SER A 42 -9.49 11.35 -2.09
C SER A 42 -9.27 12.20 -3.34
N ASP A 43 -8.73 13.42 -3.18
CA ASP A 43 -8.32 14.28 -4.29
C ASP A 43 -6.92 13.88 -4.77
N GLU A 44 -6.88 13.00 -5.77
CA GLU A 44 -5.64 12.55 -6.44
C GLU A 44 -4.93 13.65 -7.23
N GLY A 45 -5.53 14.83 -7.41
CA GLY A 45 -4.91 15.99 -8.07
C GLY A 45 -3.82 16.65 -7.24
N LEU A 46 -3.80 16.41 -5.93
CA LEU A 46 -2.86 17.00 -5.00
C LEU A 46 -1.54 16.22 -4.96
N GLU A 47 -0.44 16.92 -4.68
CA GLU A 47 0.87 16.30 -4.49
C GLU A 47 0.98 15.72 -3.07
N ALA A 48 1.54 14.50 -2.96
CA ALA A 48 1.72 13.82 -1.69
C ALA A 48 2.91 14.38 -0.92
N PHE A 49 2.73 14.66 0.38
CA PHE A 49 3.80 15.06 1.28
C PHE A 49 3.48 14.68 2.74
N SER A 50 4.40 14.96 3.67
CA SER A 50 4.34 14.46 5.05
C SER A 50 3.14 14.89 5.90
N LYS A 51 2.26 15.77 5.41
CA LYS A 51 1.00 16.16 6.09
C LYS A 51 -0.25 15.91 5.25
N LEU A 52 -0.11 15.50 3.99
CA LEU A 52 -1.23 15.28 3.08
C LEU A 52 -0.89 14.13 2.13
N LEU A 53 -1.69 13.07 2.20
CA LEU A 53 -1.54 11.88 1.39
C LEU A 53 -2.83 11.66 0.58
N PRO A 54 -2.80 11.88 -0.75
CA PRO A 54 -3.88 11.49 -1.63
C PRO A 54 -4.05 9.96 -1.64
N ILE A 55 -5.28 9.47 -1.70
CA ILE A 55 -5.62 8.04 -1.76
C ILE A 55 -6.59 7.73 -2.90
N ASN A 56 -6.51 6.53 -3.46
CA ASN A 56 -7.34 6.07 -4.59
C ASN A 56 -8.75 5.59 -4.19
N PHE A 57 -9.25 5.98 -3.00
CA PHE A 57 -10.54 5.54 -2.47
C PHE A 57 -11.28 6.67 -1.78
N ASP A 58 -12.48 6.97 -2.26
CA ASP A 58 -13.37 8.00 -1.73
C ASP A 58 -14.31 7.53 -0.61
N GLY A 59 -14.41 6.21 -0.42
CA GLY A 59 -15.22 5.60 0.62
C GLY A 59 -14.60 5.63 2.01
N LEU A 60 -13.31 5.94 2.15
CA LEU A 60 -12.60 5.86 3.44
C LEU A 60 -13.27 6.69 4.55
N PRO A 61 -13.70 7.94 4.34
CA PRO A 61 -14.34 8.74 5.39
C PRO A 61 -15.66 8.15 5.92
N LYS A 62 -16.31 7.28 5.14
CA LYS A 62 -17.54 6.57 5.55
C LYS A 62 -17.24 5.22 6.21
N ALA A 63 -16.06 4.66 5.97
CA ALA A 63 -15.65 3.35 6.46
C ALA A 63 -14.96 3.43 7.85
N VAL A 64 -14.44 4.60 8.22
CA VAL A 64 -13.74 4.81 9.49
C VAL A 64 -14.52 5.71 10.44
N LYS A 65 -14.24 5.56 11.73
CA LYS A 65 -14.72 6.45 12.81
C LYS A 65 -13.55 6.92 13.67
N LYS A 66 -13.77 7.98 14.44
CA LYS A 66 -12.77 8.50 15.38
C LYS A 66 -12.29 7.39 16.33
N GLY A 67 -10.98 7.26 16.46
CA GLY A 67 -10.33 6.24 17.28
C GLY A 67 -9.97 4.95 16.54
N ASP A 68 -10.38 4.80 15.28
CA ASP A 68 -9.88 3.72 14.44
C ASP A 68 -8.40 3.95 14.09
N THR A 69 -7.66 2.84 14.00
CA THR A 69 -6.25 2.84 13.59
C THR A 69 -6.15 2.50 12.11
N ILE A 70 -5.44 3.33 11.35
CA ILE A 70 -5.13 3.09 9.94
C ILE A 70 -3.65 2.70 9.86
N PHE A 71 -3.36 1.54 9.26
CA PHE A 71 -2.00 1.15 8.92
C PHE A 71 -1.64 1.72 7.56
N ILE A 72 -0.51 2.42 7.48
CA ILE A 72 0.06 2.95 6.23
C ILE A 72 1.49 2.43 6.14
N GLY A 73 1.78 1.70 5.08
CA GLY A 73 3.10 1.14 4.82
C GLY A 73 3.23 0.80 3.35
N GLN A 74 4.47 0.63 2.91
CA GLN A 74 4.74 0.05 1.60
C GLN A 74 4.37 -1.45 1.66
N TYR A 75 3.70 -1.95 0.63
CA TYR A 75 3.34 -3.37 0.57
C TYR A 75 4.57 -4.19 0.13
N LEU A 76 4.89 -5.21 0.92
CA LEU A 76 6.08 -6.10 0.80
C LEU A 76 6.27 -6.80 -0.57
N PHE A 77 5.26 -6.78 -1.45
CA PHE A 77 5.26 -7.53 -2.70
C PHE A 77 6.00 -6.87 -3.88
N THR A 78 6.49 -5.63 -3.72
CA THR A 78 7.31 -4.97 -4.76
C THR A 78 8.79 -5.39 -4.73
N GLY A 79 9.19 -6.32 -3.86
CA GLY A 79 10.57 -6.85 -3.81
C GLY A 79 11.63 -5.81 -3.46
N SER A 80 11.22 -4.67 -2.90
CA SER A 80 12.09 -3.54 -2.55
C SER A 80 11.71 -3.07 -1.15
N GLU A 81 12.05 -3.85 -0.13
CA GLU A 81 11.99 -3.38 1.25
C GLU A 81 13.38 -3.39 1.88
N THR A 82 13.75 -2.26 2.48
CA THR A 82 14.82 -2.19 3.48
C THR A 82 14.31 -1.87 4.87
N THR A 83 13.02 -1.60 5.08
CA THR A 83 12.47 -1.32 6.42
C THR A 83 10.95 -1.51 6.47
N SER A 84 10.48 -2.63 7.03
CA SER A 84 9.15 -2.71 7.64
C SER A 84 9.31 -2.42 9.13
N ALA A 85 8.73 -1.31 9.62
CA ALA A 85 8.76 -0.96 11.03
C ALA A 85 7.48 -1.43 11.72
N TRP A 86 7.62 -2.34 12.69
CA TRP A 86 6.58 -2.69 13.64
C TRP A 86 6.82 -1.89 14.93
N LEU A 87 5.79 -1.19 15.43
CA LEU A 87 5.80 -0.66 16.80
C LEU A 87 4.99 -1.61 17.69
N PRO A 88 5.64 -2.48 18.49
CA PRO A 88 4.96 -3.12 19.61
C PRO A 88 4.72 -2.11 20.73
N ARG A 89 3.73 -2.44 21.56
CA ARG A 89 3.23 -1.63 22.68
C ARG A 89 4.28 -1.30 23.73
#